data_AF-A0A2T1CRS8-F1
#
_entry.id   AF-A0A2T1CRS8-F1
#
_cell.length_a   1.000
_cell.length_b   1.000
_cell.length_c   1.000
_cell.angle_alpha   90.00
_cell.angle_beta   90.00
_cell.angle_gamma   90.00
#
_symmetry.space_group_name_H-M   'P 1'
#
loop_
_entity.id
_entity.type
_entity.pdbx_description
1 polymer ?
#
loop_
_entity_poly.entity_id
_entity_poly.type
_entity_poly.pdbx_seq_one_letter_code
_entity_poly.pdbx_strand_id
1 'polypeptide(L)'
;LFPILGEVFFVFLRGVGFLFCVMVLASVNLTQVPLILSAFSFAWLLGLVVPGAPGGIGIFEATAIALLDSQLPPAIVLGSVALYRLISTLAEAVGAGAAWLGDRYLGRSV
;
A
#
# COMPACT_ATOMS: atom_id res chain seq x y z
N LEU A 1 -23.85 2.97 1.69
CA LEU A 1 -22.87 2.13 2.42
C LEU A 1 -21.94 1.37 1.48
N PHE A 2 -22.45 0.74 0.40
CA PHE A 2 -21.65 0.03 -0.61
C PHE A 2 -20.33 0.71 -1.05
N PRO A 3 -20.27 2.03 -1.35
CA PRO A 3 -19.01 2.66 -1.74
C PRO A 3 -17.96 2.67 -0.61
N ILE A 4 -18.38 2.92 0.63
CA ILE A 4 -17.48 2.93 1.80
C ILE A 4 -16.95 1.51 2.07
N LEU A 5 -17.79 0.49 1.90
CA LEU A 5 -17.38 -0.90 2.07
C LEU A 5 -16.30 -1.30 1.04
N GLY A 6 -16.44 -0.85 -0.21
CA GLY A 6 -15.44 -1.05 -1.25
C GLY A 6 -14.10 -0.40 -0.90
N GLU A 7 -14.13 0.82 -0.37
CA GLU A 7 -12.92 1.53 0.07
C GLU A 7 -12.22 0.83 1.23
N VAL A 8 -12.99 0.40 2.24
CA VAL A 8 -12.45 -0.35 3.39
C VAL A 8 -11.82 -1.66 2.92
N PHE A 9 -12.48 -2.38 2.02
CA PHE A 9 -11.95 -3.61 1.44
C PHE A 9 -10.68 -3.37 0.63
N PHE A 10 -10.65 -2.30 -0.16
CA PHE A 10 -9.49 -1.89 -0.94
C PHE A 10 -8.27 -1.57 -0.07
N VAL A 11 -8.47 -0.74 0.97
CA VAL A 11 -7.42 -0.39 1.93
C VAL A 11 -6.95 -1.63 2.69
N PHE A 12 -7.87 -2.53 3.06
CA PHE A 12 -7.52 -3.79 3.71
C PHE A 12 -6.63 -4.67 2.83
N LEU A 13 -7.00 -4.88 1.56
CA LEU A 13 -6.18 -5.64 0.61
C LEU A 13 -4.80 -5.01 0.41
N ARG A 14 -4.73 -3.68 0.29
CA ARG A 14 -3.46 -2.95 0.23
C ARG A 14 -2.62 -3.16 1.49
N GLY A 15 -3.24 -3.10 2.66
CA GLY A 15 -2.59 -3.36 3.95
C GLY A 15 -2.03 -4.79 4.04
N VAL A 16 -2.76 -5.79 3.54
CA VAL A 16 -2.26 -7.18 3.46
C VAL A 16 -1.05 -7.28 2.53
N GLY A 17 -1.07 -6.60 1.38
CA GLY A 17 0.10 -6.51 0.49
C GLY A 17 1.32 -5.88 1.18
N PHE A 18 1.11 -4.82 1.96
CA PHE A 18 2.17 -4.20 2.75
C PHE A 18 2.70 -5.15 3.84
N LEU A 19 1.82 -5.87 4.55
CA LEU A 19 2.20 -6.86 5.55
C LEU A 19 3.13 -7.93 4.96
N PHE A 20 2.84 -8.43 3.75
CA PHE A 20 3.73 -9.37 3.07
C PHE A 20 5.10 -8.74 2.76
N CYS A 21 5.16 -7.47 2.38
CA CYS A 21 6.44 -6.78 2.19
C CYS A 21 7.25 -6.70 3.50
N VAL A 22 6.59 -6.45 4.63
CA VAL A 22 7.24 -6.47 5.95
C VAL A 22 7.74 -7.88 6.28
N MET A 23 6.94 -8.91 6.03
CA MET A 23 7.30 -10.32 6.28
C MET A 23 8.49 -10.81 5.44
N VAL A 24 8.73 -10.20 4.28
CA VAL A 24 9.92 -10.48 3.46
C VAL A 24 11.19 -9.94 4.11
N LEU A 25 11.11 -8.79 4.80
CA LEU A 25 12.26 -8.10 5.38
C LEU A 25 12.48 -8.40 6.87
N ALA A 26 11.45 -8.84 7.59
CA ALA A 26 11.52 -9.15 9.01
C ALA A 26 10.55 -10.27 9.41
N SER A 27 10.90 -11.01 10.46
CA SER A 27 10.00 -11.98 11.08
C SER A 27 8.91 -11.25 11.86
N VAL A 28 7.65 -11.43 11.47
CA VAL A 28 6.49 -10.78 12.10
C VAL A 28 5.76 -11.76 13.01
N ASN A 29 5.50 -11.36 14.25
CA ASN A 29 4.63 -12.12 15.14
C ASN A 29 3.14 -11.81 14.87
N LEU A 30 2.25 -12.77 15.11
CA LEU A 30 0.80 -12.58 14.94
C LEU A 30 0.24 -11.40 15.75
N THR A 31 0.84 -11.06 16.89
CA THR A 31 0.44 -9.91 17.70
C THR A 31 0.74 -8.56 17.04
N GLN A 32 1.68 -8.52 16.09
CA GLN A 32 2.09 -7.30 15.38
C GLN A 32 1.23 -7.04 14.14
N VAL A 33 0.53 -8.07 13.63
CA VAL A 33 -0.29 -7.96 12.42
C VAL A 33 -1.36 -6.86 12.52
N PRO A 34 -2.17 -6.77 13.61
CA PRO A 34 -3.13 -5.68 13.73
C PRO A 34 -2.47 -4.30 13.78
N LEU A 35 -1.31 -4.19 14.42
CA LEU A 35 -0.56 -2.92 14.48
C LEU A 35 -0.06 -2.50 13.10
N ILE A 36 0.54 -3.42 12.34
CA ILE A 36 1.05 -3.13 10.99
C ILE A 36 -0.10 -2.71 10.06
N LEU A 37 -1.23 -3.41 10.09
CA LEU A 37 -2.38 -3.09 9.24
C LEU A 37 -3.03 -1.75 9.62
N SER A 38 -3.17 -1.46 10.92
CA SER A 38 -3.72 -0.19 11.40
C SER A 38 -2.79 0.99 11.11
N ALA A 39 -1.48 0.81 11.33
CA ALA A 39 -0.46 1.80 11.00
C ALA A 39 -0.43 2.11 9.50
N PHE A 40 -0.49 1.09 8.65
CA PHE A 40 -0.60 1.25 7.20
C PHE A 40 -1.84 2.06 6.82
N SER A 41 -3.00 1.66 7.35
CA SER A 41 -4.28 2.29 7.02
C SER A 41 -4.29 3.78 7.42
N PHE A 42 -3.74 4.09 8.60
CA PHE A 42 -3.65 5.46 9.08
C PHE A 42 -2.63 6.29 8.30
N ALA A 43 -1.45 5.75 8.01
CA ALA A 43 -0.44 6.40 7.19
C ALA A 43 -0.94 6.67 5.76
N TRP A 44 -1.68 5.72 5.17
CA TRP A 44 -2.31 5.87 3.87
C TRP A 44 -3.36 6.99 3.88
N LEU A 45 -4.23 7.01 4.90
CA LEU A 45 -5.24 8.05 5.05
C LEU A 45 -4.62 9.44 5.24
N LEU A 46 -3.60 9.57 6.09
CA LEU A 46 -2.88 10.85 6.27
C LEU A 46 -2.17 11.30 4.99
N GLY A 47 -1.60 10.36 4.23
CA GLY A 47 -0.98 10.65 2.94
C GLY A 47 -1.95 11.21 1.88
N LEU A 48 -3.26 10.97 2.02
CA LEU A 48 -4.29 11.55 1.16
C LEU A 48 -4.86 12.88 1.68
N VAL A 49 -4.96 13.04 3.00
CA VAL A 49 -5.60 14.21 3.62
C VAL A 49 -4.68 15.43 3.63
N VAL A 50 -3.37 15.25 3.77
CA VAL A 50 -2.45 16.37 3.92
C VAL A 50 -2.12 17.00 2.55
N PRO A 51 -2.45 18.30 2.35
CA PRO A 51 -2.18 18.98 1.09
C PRO A 51 -0.68 19.23 0.89
N GLY A 52 -0.23 19.20 -0.36
CA GLY A 52 1.15 19.55 -0.73
C GLY A 52 2.12 18.36 -0.83
N ALA A 53 1.71 17.15 -0.48
CA ALA A 53 2.49 15.92 -0.72
C ALA A 53 1.87 15.09 -1.86
N PRO A 54 2.41 15.17 -3.09
CA PRO A 54 1.91 14.35 -4.20
C PRO A 54 2.05 12.85 -3.86
N GLY A 55 0.94 12.13 -3.87
CA GLY A 55 0.90 10.70 -3.56
C GLY A 55 1.33 10.32 -2.13
N GLY A 56 1.23 11.26 -1.17
CA GLY A 56 1.58 11.03 0.22
C GLY A 56 3.06 10.76 0.50
N ILE A 57 3.96 11.06 -0.44
CA ILE A 57 5.41 10.89 -0.28
C ILE A 57 5.90 11.77 0.89
N GLY A 58 6.68 11.18 1.78
CA GLY A 58 7.17 11.78 3.02
C GLY A 58 6.20 11.60 4.18
N ILE A 59 4.89 11.82 3.97
CA ILE A 59 3.87 11.77 5.03
C ILE A 59 3.56 10.33 5.41
N PHE A 60 3.39 9.47 4.41
CA PHE A 60 3.17 8.05 4.62
C PHE A 60 4.34 7.44 5.40
N GLU A 61 5.57 7.73 4.96
CA GLU A 61 6.79 7.22 5.56
C GLU A 61 6.99 7.72 6.99
N ALA A 62 6.84 9.03 7.22
CA ALA A 62 6.98 9.62 8.55
C ALA A 62 5.94 9.06 9.53
N THR A 63 4.69 8.90 9.07
CA THR A 63 3.61 8.35 9.90
C THR A 63 3.83 6.87 10.17
N ALA A 64 4.20 6.08 9.16
CA ALA A 64 4.47 4.66 9.31
C ALA A 64 5.64 4.41 10.28
N ILE A 65 6.72 5.20 10.19
CA ILE A 65 7.83 5.14 11.14
C ILE A 65 7.32 5.52 12.53
N ALA A 66 6.64 6.66 12.70
CA ALA A 66 6.16 7.11 14.00
C ALA A 66 5.28 6.06 14.72
N LEU A 67 4.50 5.28 13.97
CA LEU A 67 3.62 4.24 14.51
C LEU A 67 4.31 2.89 14.72
N LEU A 68 5.33 2.56 13.93
CA LEU A 68 5.95 1.22 13.92
C LEU A 68 7.36 1.17 14.54
N ASP A 69 8.02 2.31 14.76
CA ASP A 69 9.42 2.38 15.25
C ASP A 69 9.63 1.66 16.59
N SER A 70 8.58 1.58 17.42
CA SER A 70 8.62 0.82 18.68
C SER A 70 8.75 -0.70 18.51
N GLN A 71 8.43 -1.24 17.33
CA GLN A 71 8.42 -2.68 17.06
C GLN A 71 9.25 -3.11 15.85
N LEU A 72 9.48 -2.19 14.90
CA LEU A 72 10.19 -2.45 13.66
C LEU A 72 11.24 -1.35 13.44
N PRO A 73 12.49 -1.71 13.12
CA PRO A 73 13.51 -0.73 12.77
C PRO A 73 13.05 0.15 11.60
N PRO A 74 13.36 1.47 11.57
CA PRO A 74 12.95 2.36 10.49
C PRO A 74 13.39 1.88 9.10
N ALA A 75 14.55 1.23 9.01
CA ALA A 75 15.04 0.64 7.77
C ALA A 75 14.11 -0.45 7.21
N ILE A 76 13.52 -1.27 8.07
CA ILE A 76 12.55 -2.31 7.68
C ILE A 76 11.25 -1.64 7.20
N VAL A 77 10.77 -0.63 7.93
CA VAL A 77 9.56 0.11 7.55
C VAL A 77 9.74 0.74 6.16
N LEU A 78 10.79 1.53 5.97
CA LEU A 78 11.08 2.20 4.70
C LEU A 78 11.32 1.22 3.55
N GLY A 79 12.08 0.15 3.79
CA GLY A 79 12.28 -0.93 2.80
C GLY A 79 10.96 -1.58 2.40
N SER A 80 10.07 -1.82 3.37
CA SER A 80 8.73 -2.37 3.11
C SER A 80 7.86 -1.40 2.31
N VAL A 81 7.92 -0.09 2.61
CA VAL A 81 7.21 0.94 1.83
C VAL A 81 7.69 0.95 0.39
N ALA A 82 9.00 0.93 0.18
CA ALA A 82 9.59 0.95 -1.16
C ALA A 82 9.19 -0.29 -1.98
N LEU A 83 9.30 -1.50 -1.38
CA LEU A 83 8.86 -2.75 -2.00
C LEU A 83 7.38 -2.75 -2.31
N TYR A 84 6.55 -2.30 -1.36
CA TYR A 84 5.11 -2.22 -1.53
C TYR A 84 4.72 -1.30 -2.69
N ARG A 85 5.31 -0.09 -2.77
CA ARG A 85 5.07 0.85 -3.87
C ARG A 85 5.48 0.23 -5.20
N LEU A 86 6.66 -0.39 -5.28
CA LEU A 86 7.13 -1.06 -6.49
C LEU A 86 6.15 -2.15 -6.95
N ILE A 87 5.73 -3.04 -6.04
CA ILE A 87 4.80 -4.12 -6.36
C ILE A 87 3.43 -3.56 -6.79
N SER A 88 2.89 -2.57 -6.08
CA SER A 88 1.61 -1.93 -6.45
C SER A 88 1.68 -1.31 -7.84
N THR A 89 2.72 -0.51 -8.10
CA THR A 89 2.89 0.14 -9.41
C THR A 89 3.08 -0.87 -10.53
N LEU A 90 3.82 -1.96 -10.29
CA LEU A 90 3.95 -3.05 -11.26
C LEU A 90 2.60 -3.76 -11.52
N ALA A 91 1.81 -4.02 -10.47
CA ALA A 91 0.49 -4.61 -10.63
C ALA A 91 -0.46 -3.72 -11.44
N GLU A 92 -0.44 -2.41 -11.17
CA GLU A 92 -1.20 -1.42 -11.94
C GLU A 92 -0.73 -1.34 -13.40
N ALA A 93 0.58 -1.36 -13.64
CA ALA A 93 1.15 -1.35 -14.99
C ALA A 93 0.81 -2.63 -15.78
N VAL A 94 0.85 -3.79 -15.15
CA VAL A 94 0.45 -5.06 -15.76
C VAL A 94 -1.04 -5.07 -16.06
N GLY A 95 -1.88 -4.58 -15.14
CA GLY A 95 -3.32 -4.47 -15.35
C GLY A 95 -3.66 -3.54 -16.52
N ALA A 96 -3.03 -2.37 -16.59
CA ALA A 96 -3.17 -1.44 -17.70
C ALA A 96 -2.67 -2.04 -19.02
N GLY A 97 -1.52 -2.73 -19.00
CA GLY A 97 -0.98 -3.41 -20.18
C GLY A 97 -1.88 -4.53 -20.70
N ALA A 98 -2.47 -5.33 -19.80
CA ALA A 98 -3.41 -6.38 -20.15
C ALA A 98 -4.70 -5.81 -20.75
N ALA A 99 -5.24 -4.72 -20.18
CA ALA A 99 -6.40 -4.02 -20.73
C ALA A 99 -6.09 -3.47 -22.14
N TRP A 100 -4.95 -2.81 -22.31
CA TRP A 100 -4.52 -2.28 -23.61
C TRP A 100 -4.35 -3.37 -24.68
N LEU A 101 -3.77 -4.52 -24.33
CA LEU A 101 -3.69 -5.67 -25.23
C LEU A 101 -5.08 -6.21 -25.56
N GLY A 102 -5.96 -6.31 -24.56
CA GLY A 102 -7.34 -6.74 -24.73
C GLY A 102 -8.09 -5.87 -25.75
N ASP A 103 -8.01 -4.56 -25.63
CA ASP A 103 -8.66 -3.62 -26.55
C ASP A 103 -8.10 -3.74 -27.98
N ARG A 104 -6.78 -3.95 -28.10
CA ARG A 104 -6.11 -4.20 -29.40
C ARG A 104 -6.59 -5.49 -30.08
N TYR A 105 -6.80 -6.57 -29.32
CA TYR A 105 -7.21 -7.87 -29.88
C TYR A 105 -8.72 -8.00 -30.08
N LEU A 106 -9.54 -7.33 -29.26
CA LEU A 106 -11.01 -7.39 -29.34
C LEU A 106 -11.64 -6.38 -30.30
N GLY A 107 -10.84 -5.58 -31.01
CA GLY A 107 -11.31 -4.65 -32.04
C GLY A 107 -12.25 -3.56 -31.52
N ARG A 108 -12.30 -3.32 -30.20
CA ARG A 108 -13.01 -2.20 -29.60
C ARG A 108 -12.15 -0.96 -29.69
N SER A 109 -12.03 -0.42 -30.90
CA SER A 109 -11.67 0.97 -31.10
C SER A 109 -12.85 1.82 -30.63
N VAL A 110 -12.79 2.26 -29.38
CA VAL A 110 -13.54 3.44 -28.93
C VAL A 110 -12.75 4.68 -29.34
#